data_AF-A0A369RBV0-F1
#
_entry.id   AF-A0A369RBV0-F1
#
_cell.length_a   1.000
_cell.length_b   1.000
_cell.length_c   1.000
_cell.angle_alpha   90.00
_cell.angle_beta   90.00
_cell.angle_gamma   90.00
#
_symmetry.space_group_name_H-M   'P 1'
#
loop_
_entity.id
_entity.type
_entity.pdbx_description
1 polymer ?
#
loop_
_entity_poly.entity_id
_entity_poly.type
_entity_poly.pdbx_seq_one_letter_code
_entity_poly.pdbx_strand_id
1 'polypeptide(L)'
;MPFIEDPASTFGTIADSIGIFGAIFATGAWFWAKQNNKREKMEQKRMNQKIPVILKSNESKLSLELPVHFRREELYRQEVMGRIGMIPMKIKGNRFSLSFTHTPDFLMAINTIQESDSTDPLVMPCTDEEIRQFDV
;
A
#
# COMPACT_ATOMS: atom_id res chain seq x y z
N MET A 1 -65.62 14.49 -36.23
CA MET A 1 -64.55 15.44 -35.86
C MET A 1 -63.42 14.62 -35.25
N PRO A 2 -62.24 14.54 -35.87
CA PRO A 2 -61.07 13.94 -35.22
C PRO A 2 -60.40 15.00 -34.33
N PHE A 3 -60.11 14.62 -33.09
CA PHE A 3 -59.32 15.39 -32.13
C PHE A 3 -57.87 15.33 -32.61
N ILE A 4 -57.31 16.45 -33.04
CA ILE A 4 -55.88 16.56 -33.39
C ILE A 4 -55.16 16.81 -32.05
N GLU A 5 -54.48 15.80 -31.52
CA GLU A 5 -53.58 15.97 -30.38
C GLU A 5 -52.31 16.69 -30.85
N ASP A 6 -52.01 17.84 -30.23
CA ASP A 6 -50.82 18.64 -30.52
C ASP A 6 -49.53 17.89 -30.13
N PRO A 7 -48.66 17.51 -31.08
CA PRO A 7 -47.41 16.81 -30.78
C PRO A 7 -46.41 17.71 -30.05
N ALA A 8 -46.59 19.04 -30.01
CA ALA A 8 -45.62 19.93 -29.37
C ALA A 8 -45.56 19.80 -27.84
N SER A 9 -46.67 19.42 -27.19
CA SER A 9 -46.76 19.35 -25.72
C SER A 9 -46.14 18.07 -25.12
N THR A 10 -46.23 16.96 -25.86
CA THR A 10 -45.68 15.66 -25.44
C THR A 10 -44.16 15.62 -25.56
N PHE A 11 -43.58 16.21 -26.61
CA PHE A 11 -42.12 16.28 -26.78
C PHE A 11 -41.43 17.20 -25.76
N GLY A 12 -42.05 18.33 -25.37
CA GLY A 12 -41.51 19.21 -24.32
C GLY A 12 -41.49 18.55 -22.93
N THR A 13 -42.56 17.82 -22.58
CA THR A 13 -42.68 17.11 -21.29
C THR A 13 -41.71 15.91 -21.20
N ILE A 14 -41.46 15.22 -22.32
CA ILE A 14 -40.47 14.14 -22.40
C ILE A 14 -39.04 14.69 -22.29
N ALA A 15 -38.76 15.85 -22.90
CA ALA A 15 -37.44 16.48 -22.80
C ALA A 15 -37.14 16.97 -21.36
N ASP A 16 -38.10 17.60 -20.69
CA ASP A 16 -37.93 18.06 -19.31
C ASP A 16 -37.73 16.89 -18.33
N SER A 17 -38.44 15.78 -18.53
CA SER A 17 -38.28 14.58 -17.70
C SER A 17 -36.92 13.91 -17.91
N ILE A 18 -36.45 13.76 -19.17
CA ILE A 18 -35.09 13.24 -19.46
C ILE A 18 -34.01 14.13 -18.82
N GLY A 19 -34.17 15.45 -18.87
CA GLY A 19 -33.24 16.39 -18.23
C GLY A 19 -33.20 16.25 -16.71
N ILE A 20 -34.36 16.12 -16.05
CA ILE A 20 -34.46 15.94 -14.60
C ILE A 20 -33.87 14.59 -14.16
N PHE A 21 -34.18 13.50 -14.88
CA PHE A 21 -33.57 12.19 -14.60
C PHE A 21 -32.06 12.24 -14.79
N GLY A 22 -31.57 12.86 -15.87
CA GLY A 22 -30.14 13.05 -16.11
C GLY A 22 -29.44 13.83 -15.00
N ALA A 23 -30.06 14.90 -14.50
CA ALA A 23 -29.52 15.70 -13.39
C ALA A 23 -29.48 14.93 -12.07
N ILE A 24 -30.50 14.11 -11.77
CA ILE A 24 -30.54 13.24 -10.58
C ILE A 24 -29.46 12.16 -10.66
N PHE A 25 -29.32 11.49 -11.82
CA PHE A 25 -28.27 10.49 -12.03
C PHE A 25 -26.87 11.11 -11.94
N ALA A 26 -26.65 12.30 -12.51
CA ALA A 26 -25.37 12.99 -12.44
C ALA A 26 -25.01 13.42 -10.99
N THR A 27 -25.99 13.93 -10.24
CA THR A 27 -25.80 14.32 -8.83
C THR A 27 -25.51 13.10 -7.96
N GLY A 28 -26.24 11.99 -8.19
CA GLY A 28 -25.97 10.71 -7.55
C GLY A 28 -24.57 10.20 -7.85
N ALA A 29 -24.19 10.13 -9.12
CA ALA A 29 -22.87 9.69 -9.55
C ALA A 29 -21.75 10.55 -8.95
N TRP A 30 -21.91 11.87 -8.87
CA TRP A 30 -20.95 12.76 -8.23
C TRP A 30 -20.79 12.49 -6.73
N PHE A 31 -21.90 12.26 -6.01
CA PHE A 31 -21.86 11.95 -4.59
C PHE A 31 -21.14 10.61 -4.33
N TRP A 32 -21.46 9.59 -5.12
CA TRP A 32 -20.79 8.28 -5.07
C TRP A 32 -19.30 8.38 -5.42
N ALA A 33 -18.95 9.08 -6.51
CA ALA A 33 -17.56 9.30 -6.91
C ALA A 33 -16.77 10.04 -5.82
N LYS A 34 -17.39 11.06 -5.18
CA LYS A 34 -16.75 11.79 -4.07
C LYS A 34 -16.52 10.90 -2.85
N GLN A 35 -17.39 9.94 -2.58
CA GLN A 35 -17.22 8.98 -1.49
C GLN A 35 -16.11 7.96 -1.78
N ASN A 36 -16.06 7.43 -3.00
CA ASN A 36 -15.02 6.49 -3.44
C ASN A 36 -13.63 7.15 -3.46
N ASN A 37 -13.53 8.36 -4.02
CA ASN A 37 -12.29 9.15 -4.03
C ASN A 37 -11.73 9.40 -2.62
N LYS A 38 -12.57 9.51 -1.59
CA LYS A 38 -12.11 9.62 -0.21
C LYS A 38 -11.52 8.31 0.31
N ARG A 39 -12.16 7.18 0.01
CA ARG A 39 -11.68 5.84 0.40
C ARG A 39 -10.33 5.54 -0.26
N GLU A 40 -10.24 5.76 -1.56
CA GLU A 40 -8.99 5.61 -2.33
C GLU A 40 -7.87 6.47 -1.76
N LYS A 41 -8.14 7.73 -1.40
CA LYS A 41 -7.13 8.60 -0.77
C LYS A 41 -6.69 8.10 0.60
N MET A 42 -7.59 7.52 1.39
CA MET A 42 -7.25 6.97 2.70
C MET A 42 -6.44 5.68 2.55
N GLU A 43 -6.83 4.80 1.64
CA GLU A 43 -6.08 3.58 1.32
C GLU A 43 -4.70 3.91 0.75
N GLN A 44 -4.59 4.86 -0.18
CA GLN A 44 -3.30 5.28 -0.73
C GLN A 44 -2.40 5.87 0.36
N LYS A 45 -2.96 6.64 1.31
CA LYS A 45 -2.20 7.15 2.46
C LYS A 45 -1.71 6.01 3.36
N ARG A 46 -2.54 5.01 3.61
CA ARG A 46 -2.16 3.80 4.36
C ARG A 46 -1.03 3.06 3.64
N MET A 47 -1.17 2.82 2.34
CA MET A 47 -0.19 2.08 1.54
C MET A 47 1.17 2.80 1.43
N ASN A 48 1.16 4.14 1.42
CA ASN A 48 2.36 4.98 1.39
C ASN A 48 3.08 5.13 2.75
N GLN A 49 2.59 4.50 3.82
CA GLN A 49 3.29 4.54 5.10
C GLN A 49 4.66 3.87 4.98
N LYS A 50 5.67 4.51 5.57
CA LYS A 50 7.05 4.04 5.56
C LYS A 50 7.26 3.07 6.72
N ILE A 51 7.72 1.87 6.38
CA ILE A 51 8.07 0.79 7.28
C ILE A 51 9.61 0.70 7.35
N PRO A 52 10.22 0.97 8.51
CA PRO A 52 11.65 0.76 8.71
C PRO A 52 11.97 -0.73 8.90
N VAL A 53 13.21 -1.12 8.62
CA VAL A 53 13.70 -2.49 8.85
C VAL A 53 14.72 -2.48 9.97
N ILE A 54 14.49 -3.30 10.99
CA ILE A 54 15.34 -3.40 12.17
C ILE A 54 15.89 -4.81 12.27
N LEU A 55 17.20 -4.94 12.25
CA LEU A 55 17.90 -6.16 12.61
C LEU A 55 18.04 -6.20 14.14
N LYS A 56 17.59 -7.27 14.78
CA LYS A 56 17.64 -7.42 16.24
C LYS A 56 18.33 -8.73 16.60
N SER A 57 19.34 -8.64 17.48
CA SER A 57 20.05 -9.81 17.97
C SER A 57 19.16 -10.67 18.87
N ASN A 58 19.26 -11.98 18.71
CA ASN A 58 18.65 -12.96 19.63
C ASN A 58 19.52 -13.21 20.87
N GLU A 59 20.82 -12.92 20.79
CA GLU A 59 21.81 -13.26 21.81
C GLU A 59 22.11 -12.08 22.73
N SER A 60 22.13 -10.88 22.15
CA SER A 60 22.48 -9.65 22.84
C SER A 60 21.38 -8.59 22.68
N LYS A 61 21.56 -7.44 23.32
CA LYS A 61 20.67 -6.28 23.11
C LYS A 61 21.03 -5.46 21.86
N LEU A 62 21.90 -5.98 21.00
CA LEU A 62 22.30 -5.31 19.77
C LEU A 62 21.11 -5.21 18.81
N SER A 63 20.85 -4.00 18.31
CA SER A 63 19.89 -3.74 17.26
C SER A 63 20.45 -2.73 16.27
N LEU A 64 20.24 -2.97 14.98
CA LEU A 64 20.65 -2.09 13.90
C LEU A 64 19.44 -1.77 13.03
N GLU A 65 19.13 -0.49 12.90
CA GLU A 65 18.17 -0.02 11.90
C GLU A 65 18.90 0.11 10.56
N LEU A 66 18.37 -0.56 9.53
CA LEU A 66 18.97 -0.50 8.20
C LEU A 66 18.60 0.83 7.52
N PRO A 67 19.48 1.39 6.67
CA PRO A 67 19.24 2.64 5.96
C PRO A 67 18.26 2.46 4.78
N VAL A 68 17.25 1.61 4.94
CA VAL A 68 16.23 1.30 3.94
C VAL A 68 14.85 1.41 4.58
N HIS A 69 13.94 2.02 3.84
CA HIS A 69 12.53 2.15 4.22
C HIS A 69 11.68 1.62 3.09
N PHE A 70 10.61 0.92 3.42
CA PHE A 70 9.68 0.36 2.46
C PHE A 70 8.33 1.05 2.58
N ARG A 71 7.65 1.25 1.46
CA ARG A 71 6.21 1.50 1.53
C ARG A 71 5.52 0.18 1.83
N ARG A 72 4.37 0.23 2.52
CA ARG A 72 3.57 -0.99 2.77
C ARG A 72 3.23 -1.71 1.45
N GLU A 73 2.89 -0.96 0.40
CA GLU A 73 2.63 -1.51 -0.94
C GLU A 73 3.85 -2.16 -1.60
N GLU A 74 5.06 -1.85 -1.17
CA GLU A 74 6.32 -2.36 -1.73
C GLU A 74 6.93 -3.48 -0.87
N LEU A 75 6.30 -3.80 0.27
CA LEU A 75 6.84 -4.74 1.25
C LEU A 75 6.67 -6.19 0.77
N TYR A 76 7.48 -6.59 -0.21
CA TYR A 76 7.53 -7.96 -0.72
C TYR A 76 8.90 -8.56 -0.47
N ARG A 77 8.96 -9.90 -0.36
CA ARG A 77 10.21 -10.63 -0.12
C ARG A 77 11.33 -10.22 -1.08
N GLN A 78 11.05 -10.16 -2.39
CA GLN A 78 12.08 -9.84 -3.38
C GLN A 78 12.59 -8.40 -3.23
N GLU A 79 11.70 -7.45 -2.92
CA GLU A 79 12.05 -6.05 -2.76
C GLU A 79 12.88 -5.83 -1.49
N VAL A 80 12.47 -6.47 -0.38
CA VAL A 80 13.24 -6.43 0.88
C VAL A 80 14.63 -6.99 0.67
N MET A 81 14.74 -8.17 0.06
CA MET A 81 16.04 -8.80 -0.23
C MET A 81 16.88 -7.96 -1.20
N GLY A 82 16.26 -7.37 -2.21
CA GLY A 82 16.91 -6.52 -3.21
C GLY A 82 17.53 -5.29 -2.56
N ARG A 83 16.76 -4.53 -1.77
CA ARG A 83 17.26 -3.30 -1.13
C ARG A 83 18.27 -3.58 -0.02
N ILE A 84 18.07 -4.63 0.79
CA ILE A 84 19.09 -5.05 1.77
C ILE A 84 20.39 -5.43 1.06
N GLY A 85 20.31 -6.09 -0.09
CA GLY A 85 21.46 -6.44 -0.92
C GLY A 85 22.23 -5.27 -1.53
N MET A 86 21.66 -4.06 -1.52
CA MET A 86 22.34 -2.84 -1.94
C MET A 86 23.11 -2.15 -0.81
N ILE A 87 22.92 -2.59 0.43
CA ILE A 87 23.60 -2.00 1.59
C ILE A 87 25.09 -2.38 1.54
N PRO A 88 26.01 -1.41 1.70
CA PRO A 88 27.44 -1.70 1.75
C PRO A 88 27.78 -2.75 2.81
N MET A 89 28.64 -3.68 2.41
CA MET A 89 29.16 -4.74 3.27
C MET A 89 30.58 -4.37 3.70
N LYS A 90 30.98 -4.75 4.92
CA LYS A 90 32.36 -4.52 5.40
C LYS A 90 33.39 -5.20 4.51
N ILE A 91 33.04 -6.36 3.97
CA ILE A 91 33.86 -7.10 3.00
C ILE A 91 33.28 -6.82 1.61
N LYS A 92 34.03 -6.07 0.78
CA LYS A 92 33.62 -5.76 -0.59
C LYS A 92 33.42 -7.03 -1.42
N GLY A 93 32.32 -7.07 -2.18
CA GLY A 93 31.97 -8.20 -3.05
C GLY A 93 31.27 -9.37 -2.35
N ASN A 94 31.18 -9.37 -1.01
CA ASN A 94 30.36 -10.35 -0.30
C ASN A 94 28.87 -10.05 -0.48
N ARG A 95 28.06 -11.11 -0.47
CA ARG A 95 26.61 -11.02 -0.34
C ARG A 95 26.25 -11.03 1.14
N PHE A 96 25.17 -10.35 1.50
CA PHE A 96 24.62 -10.48 2.84
C PHE A 96 24.05 -11.88 3.05
N SER A 97 24.04 -12.32 4.31
CA SER A 97 23.39 -13.55 4.73
C SER A 97 22.58 -13.26 5.99
N LEU A 98 21.26 -13.42 5.90
CA LEU A 98 20.33 -13.29 7.03
C LEU A 98 19.47 -14.54 7.09
N SER A 99 19.73 -15.41 8.05
CA SER A 99 19.07 -16.69 8.25
C SER A 99 17.55 -16.58 8.29
N PHE A 100 17.02 -15.54 8.95
CA PHE A 100 15.58 -15.27 9.03
C PHE A 100 14.91 -15.14 7.65
N THR A 101 15.60 -14.59 6.64
CA THR A 101 15.01 -14.41 5.29
C THR A 101 14.69 -15.72 4.57
N HIS A 102 15.18 -16.84 5.09
CA HIS A 102 14.96 -18.18 4.57
C HIS A 102 13.84 -18.93 5.30
N THR A 103 13.24 -18.33 6.34
CA THR A 103 12.19 -18.97 7.14
C THR A 103 10.78 -18.60 6.66
N PRO A 104 9.76 -19.43 6.96
CA PRO A 104 8.36 -19.05 6.77
C PRO A 104 7.96 -17.81 7.58
N ASP A 105 8.54 -17.63 8.76
CA ASP A 105 8.24 -16.53 9.68
C ASP A 105 8.53 -15.16 9.05
N PHE A 106 9.53 -15.08 8.16
CA PHE A 106 9.80 -13.86 7.42
C PHE A 106 8.65 -13.45 6.50
N LEU A 107 8.06 -14.40 5.77
CA LEU A 107 6.88 -14.12 4.95
C LEU A 107 5.67 -13.76 5.82
N MET A 108 5.50 -14.44 6.95
CA MET A 108 4.44 -14.11 7.90
C MET A 108 4.58 -12.69 8.47
N ALA A 109 5.81 -12.27 8.81
CA ALA A 109 6.09 -10.93 9.30
C ALA A 109 5.75 -9.86 8.25
N ILE A 110 6.12 -10.11 6.98
CA ILE A 110 5.75 -9.23 5.86
C ILE A 110 4.23 -9.13 5.73
N ASN A 111 3.52 -10.26 5.66
CA ASN A 111 2.07 -10.26 5.50
C ASN A 111 1.37 -9.56 6.66
N THR A 112 1.84 -9.78 7.88
CA THR A 112 1.30 -9.13 9.08
C THR A 112 1.38 -7.61 8.97
N ILE A 113 2.50 -7.05 8.49
CA ILE A 113 2.65 -5.60 8.31
C ILE A 113 1.82 -5.07 7.13
N GLN A 114 1.66 -5.87 6.08
CA GLN A 114 0.80 -5.49 4.94
C GLN A 114 -0.68 -5.45 5.30
N GLU A 115 -1.12 -6.34 6.20
CA GLU A 115 -2.50 -6.42 6.67
C GLU A 115 -2.79 -5.47 7.83
N SER A 116 -1.77 -5.07 8.61
CA SER A 116 -1.94 -4.15 9.73
C SER A 116 -2.08 -2.69 9.27
N ASP A 117 -2.77 -1.90 10.09
CA ASP A 117 -2.77 -0.44 9.98
C ASP A 117 -1.59 0.20 10.76
N SER A 118 -0.73 -0.62 11.41
CA SER A 118 0.38 -0.15 12.24
C SER A 118 1.62 0.20 11.43
N THR A 119 2.34 1.24 11.84
CA THR A 119 3.62 1.63 11.24
C THR A 119 4.78 0.90 11.91
N ASP A 120 4.55 -0.32 12.38
CA ASP A 120 5.54 -1.07 13.12
C ASP A 120 6.72 -1.46 12.22
N PRO A 121 7.96 -1.46 12.75
CA PRO A 121 9.12 -1.89 11.99
C PRO A 121 9.00 -3.37 11.58
N LEU A 122 9.55 -3.70 10.42
CA LEU A 122 9.89 -5.08 10.10
C LEU A 122 11.11 -5.48 10.94
N VAL A 123 10.85 -6.19 12.04
CA VAL A 123 11.89 -6.70 12.93
C VAL A 123 12.38 -8.06 12.41
N MET A 124 13.67 -8.14 12.11
CA MET A 124 14.33 -9.35 11.65
C MET A 124 15.25 -9.88 12.75
N PRO A 125 14.88 -10.98 13.44
CA PRO A 125 15.75 -11.63 14.40
C PRO A 125 16.98 -12.21 13.69
N CYS A 126 18.16 -11.96 14.23
CA CYS A 126 19.45 -12.36 13.64
C CYS A 126 20.51 -12.55 14.74
N THR A 127 21.69 -13.04 14.37
CA THR A 127 22.85 -13.12 15.29
C THR A 127 23.65 -11.81 15.29
N ASP A 128 24.55 -11.66 16.26
CA ASP A 128 25.45 -10.51 16.32
C ASP A 128 26.38 -10.44 15.09
N GLU A 129 26.83 -11.59 14.57
CA GLU A 129 27.66 -11.68 13.36
C GLU A 129 26.89 -11.22 12.13
N GLU A 130 25.63 -11.64 12.00
CA GLU A 130 24.73 -11.22 10.93
C GLU A 130 24.46 -9.72 10.97
N ILE A 131 24.41 -9.08 12.13
CA ILE A 131 24.28 -7.62 12.21
C ILE A 131 25.58 -6.94 11.78
N ARG A 132 26.73 -7.45 12.25
CA ARG A 132 28.03 -6.81 12.06
C ARG A 132 28.57 -6.88 10.62
N GLN A 133 27.94 -7.64 9.73
CA GLN A 133 28.37 -7.78 8.32
C GLN A 133 28.22 -6.50 7.50
N PHE A 134 27.28 -5.63 7.86
CA PHE A 134 26.99 -4.39 7.17
C PHE A 134 27.96 -3.27 7.58
N ASP A 135 28.29 -2.40 6.63
CA ASP A 135 29.14 -1.22 6.81
C ASP A 135 28.25 0.03 6.92
N VAL A 136 27.59 0.15 8.08
CA VAL A 136 26.63 1.21 8.42
C VAL A 136 26.91 1.77 9.80
#